data_AF-A0AAC8UV53-F1
#
_entry.id   AF-A0AAC8UV53-F1
#
_cell.length_a   1.000
_cell.length_b   1.000
_cell.length_c   1.000
_cell.angle_alpha   90.00
_cell.angle_beta   90.00
_cell.angle_gamma   90.00
#
_symmetry.space_group_name_H-M   'P 1'
#
loop_
_entity.id
_entity.type
_entity.pdbx_description
1 polymer ?
#
loop_
_entity_poly.entity_id
_entity_poly.type
_entity_poly.pdbx_seq_one_letter_code
_entity_poly.pdbx_strand_id
1 'polypeptide(L)' 'MDEAKITRLCQIAPKYGLTLAHEGLVITKVNGKATSLDTTKYMPDQFIDLLAQIIATNMKADLWQWQ' A
#
# COMPACT_ATOMS: atom_id res chain seq x y z
N MET A 1 -4.71 -6.13 -11.15
CA MET A 1 -3.27 -5.92 -11.44
C MET A 1 -2.57 -7.28 -11.66
N ASP A 2 -1.41 -7.35 -12.33
CA ASP A 2 -0.58 -8.58 -12.42
C ASP A 2 0.66 -8.51 -11.51
N GLU A 3 1.34 -9.65 -11.32
CA GLU A 3 2.45 -9.75 -10.37
C GLU A 3 3.64 -8.86 -10.73
N ALA A 4 3.96 -8.73 -12.03
CA ALA A 4 5.03 -7.86 -12.48
C ALA A 4 4.78 -6.38 -12.12
N LYS A 5 3.53 -5.92 -12.26
CA LYS A 5 3.13 -4.57 -11.82
C LYS A 5 3.19 -4.41 -10.31
N ILE A 6 2.86 -5.44 -9.53
CA ILE A 6 2.97 -5.42 -8.05
C ILE A 6 4.43 -5.32 -7.64
N THR A 7 5.29 -6.18 -8.19
CA THR A 7 6.73 -6.12 -7.93
C THR A 7 7.29 -4.75 -8.30
N ARG A 8 6.87 -4.18 -9.45
CA ARG A 8 7.26 -2.83 -9.83
C ARG A 8 6.74 -1.77 -8.86
N LEU A 9 5.50 -1.89 -8.40
CA LEU A 9 4.91 -1.02 -7.39
C LEU A 9 5.72 -1.04 -6.09
N CYS A 10 6.07 -2.23 -5.58
CA CYS A 10 6.88 -2.40 -4.39
C CYS A 10 8.29 -1.78 -4.54
N GLN A 11 8.88 -1.81 -5.74
CA GLN A 11 10.17 -1.18 -6.01
C GLN A 11 10.09 0.36 -6.03
N ILE A 12 9.00 0.94 -6.53
CA ILE A 12 8.86 2.41 -6.64
C ILE A 12 8.24 3.04 -5.41
N ALA A 13 7.46 2.28 -4.63
CA ALA A 13 6.77 2.75 -3.41
C ALA A 13 7.69 3.52 -2.45
N PRO A 14 8.95 3.11 -2.20
CA PRO A 14 9.85 3.86 -1.30
C PRO A 14 10.10 5.31 -1.72
N LYS A 15 10.05 5.61 -3.03
CA LYS A 15 10.20 6.99 -3.54
C LYS A 15 9.07 7.91 -3.07
N TYR A 16 7.95 7.34 -2.66
CA TYR A 16 6.74 8.05 -2.22
C TYR A 16 6.48 7.86 -0.72
N GLY A 17 7.47 7.40 0.06
CA GLY A 17 7.32 7.18 1.50
C GLY A 17 6.53 5.93 1.88
N LEU A 18 6.42 4.96 0.94
CA LEU A 18 5.72 3.70 1.14
C LEU A 18 6.69 2.52 1.15
N THR A 19 6.53 1.62 2.10
CA THR A 19 7.18 0.30 2.11
C THR A 19 6.11 -0.76 1.97
N LEU A 20 6.19 -1.57 0.91
CA LEU A 20 5.20 -2.60 0.62
C LEU A 20 5.86 -3.97 0.61
N ALA A 21 5.18 -4.98 1.15
CA ALA A 21 5.53 -6.38 0.98
C ALA A 21 4.37 -7.12 0.32
N HIS A 22 4.68 -8.09 -0.52
CA HIS A 22 3.67 -8.87 -1.24
C HIS A 22 4.03 -10.36 -1.28
N GLU A 23 3.01 -11.19 -1.36
CA GLU A 23 3.11 -12.62 -1.66
C GLU A 23 2.15 -12.92 -2.81
N GLY A 24 2.71 -13.26 -3.98
CA GLY A 24 1.96 -13.32 -5.23
C GLY A 24 1.20 -12.02 -5.49
N LEU A 25 -0.13 -12.12 -5.61
CA LEU A 25 -1.03 -11.00 -5.93
C LEU A 25 -1.62 -10.29 -4.70
N VAL A 26 -1.10 -10.56 -3.50
CA VAL A 26 -1.60 -9.97 -2.25
C VAL A 26 -0.54 -9.08 -1.61
N ILE A 27 -0.87 -7.83 -1.30
CA ILE A 27 -0.03 -7.00 -0.42
C ILE A 27 -0.26 -7.45 1.02
N THR A 28 0.82 -7.87 1.67
CA THR A 28 0.82 -8.42 3.04
C THR A 28 1.27 -7.40 4.08
N LYS A 29 1.96 -6.33 3.67
CA LYS A 29 2.35 -5.22 4.57
C LYS A 29 2.33 -3.88 3.86
N VAL A 30 1.90 -2.84 4.58
CA VAL A 30 2.01 -1.43 4.20
C VAL A 30 2.68 -0.68 5.36
N ASN A 31 3.85 -0.09 5.12
CA ASN A 31 4.67 0.62 6.11
C ASN A 31 4.90 -0.19 7.40
N GLY A 32 5.23 -1.47 7.25
CA GLY A 32 5.48 -2.39 8.36
C GLY A 32 4.23 -2.92 9.08
N LYS A 33 3.05 -2.32 8.84
CA LYS A 33 1.77 -2.82 9.37
C LYS A 33 1.28 -3.96 8.50
N ALA A 34 0.95 -5.10 9.13
CA ALA A 34 0.37 -6.25 8.44
C ALA A 34 -0.99 -5.92 7.84
N THR A 35 -1.25 -6.40 6.63
CA THR A 35 -2.52 -6.24 5.92
C THR A 35 -2.74 -7.42 4.97
N SER A 36 -3.90 -7.46 4.32
CA SER A 36 -4.20 -8.44 3.29
C SER A 36 -5.03 -7.76 2.21
N LEU A 37 -4.35 -7.16 1.23
CA LEU A 37 -5.00 -6.47 0.11
C LEU A 37 -4.85 -7.31 -1.16
N ASP A 38 -5.96 -7.91 -1.61
CA ASP A 38 -6.04 -8.65 -2.86
C ASP A 38 -6.04 -7.69 -4.05
N THR A 39 -4.93 -7.65 -4.78
CA THR A 39 -4.72 -6.70 -5.88
C THR A 39 -5.44 -7.07 -7.17
N THR A 40 -6.03 -8.28 -7.25
CA THR A 40 -6.81 -8.71 -8.43
C THR A 40 -8.11 -7.94 -8.55
N LYS A 41 -8.62 -7.42 -7.43
CA LYS A 41 -9.87 -6.66 -7.35
C LYS A 41 -9.76 -5.22 -7.83
N TYR A 42 -8.56 -4.77 -8.20
CA TYR A 42 -8.27 -3.37 -8.50
C TYR A 42 -7.53 -3.20 -9.83
N MET A 43 -7.89 -2.14 -10.55
CA MET A 43 -6.99 -1.56 -11.54
C MET A 43 -5.77 -0.93 -10.82
N PRO A 44 -4.60 -0.83 -11.48
CA PRO A 44 -3.40 -0.26 -10.85
C PRO A 44 -3.62 1.12 -10.22
N ASP A 45 -4.29 2.03 -10.94
CA ASP A 45 -4.54 3.39 -10.46
C ASP A 45 -5.46 3.39 -9.22
N GLN A 46 -6.54 2.61 -9.25
CA GLN A 46 -7.44 2.44 -8.11
C GLN A 46 -6.71 1.87 -6.88
N PHE A 47 -5.75 0.97 -7.10
CA PHE A 47 -4.96 0.41 -6.01
C PHE A 47 -4.00 1.44 -5.41
N ILE A 48 -3.40 2.30 -6.24
CA ILE A 48 -2.56 3.40 -5.78
C ILE A 48 -3.38 4.39 -4.96
N ASP A 49 -4.59 4.74 -5.41
CA ASP A 49 -5.51 5.61 -4.67
C ASP A 49 -5.88 5.00 -3.31
N LEU A 50 -6.15 3.70 -3.26
CA LEU A 50 -6.41 2.98 -2.01
C LEU A 50 -5.23 3.09 -1.05
N LEU A 51 -3.99 2.88 -1.53
CA LEU A 51 -2.79 3.02 -0.71
C LEU A 51 -2.65 4.44 -0.17
N ALA A 52 -2.88 5.46 -1.01
CA ALA A 52 -2.84 6.85 -0.58
C ALA A 52 -3.88 7.16 0.51
N GLN A 53 -5.10 6.63 0.39
CA GLN A 53 -6.15 6.77 1.40
C GLN A 53 -5.79 6.08 2.73
N ILE A 54 -5.19 4.89 2.68
CA ILE A 54 -4.71 4.19 3.88
C ILE A 54 -3.66 5.03 4.60
N ILE A 55 -2.69 5.58 3.87
CA ILE A 55 -1.66 6.45 4.45
C ILE A 55 -2.24 7.74 5.00
N ALA A 56 -3.14 8.39 4.27
CA ALA A 56 -3.79 9.61 4.75
C ALA A 56 -4.58 9.35 6.04
N THR A 57 -5.25 8.20 6.14
CA THR A 57 -6.00 7.80 7.34
C THR A 57 -5.05 7.55 8.52
N ASN A 58 -3.96 6.81 8.30
CA ASN A 58 -2.95 6.57 9.33
C ASN A 58 -2.30 7.88 9.80
N MET A 59 -1.93 8.76 8.87
CA MET A 59 -1.31 10.05 9.18
C MET A 59 -2.25 10.95 10.00
N LYS A 60 -3.54 10.98 9.67
CA LYS A 60 -4.54 11.71 10.45
C LYS A 60 -4.69 11.14 11.86
N ALA A 61 -4.74 9.81 11.99
CA ALA A 61 -4.82 9.14 13.28
C ALA A 61 -3.59 9.45 14.15
N ASP A 62 -2.39 9.33 13.58
CA ASP A 62 -1.13 9.64 14.29
C ASP A 62 -1.09 11.12 14.71
N LEU A 63 -1.50 12.05 13.85
CA LEU A 63 -1.58 13.48 14.17
C LEU A 63 -2.55 13.77 15.32
N TRP A 64 -3.69 13.08 15.37
CA TRP A 64 -4.70 13.29 16.41
C TRP A 64 -4.39 12.53 17.71
N GLN A 65 -3.60 11.46 17.64
CA GLN A 65 -3.07 10.74 18.79
C GLN A 65 -1.83 11.40 19.41
N TRP A 66 -1.29 12.45 18.77
CA TRP A 66 -0.23 13.29 19.33
C TRP A 66 -0.82 14.19 20.44
N GLN A 67 -0.96 13.61 21.64
CA GLN A 67 -1.11 14.31 22.91
C GLN A 67 0.25 14.52 23.58
#